data_AF-A0A7Z9WGD6-F1
#
_entry.id   AF-A0A7Z9WGD6-F1
#
_cell.length_a   1.000
_cell.length_b   1.000
_cell.length_c   1.000
_cell.angle_alpha   90.00
_cell.angle_beta   90.00
_cell.angle_gamma   90.00
#
_symmetry.space_group_name_H-M   'P 1'
#
loop_
_entity.id
_entity.type
_entity.pdbx_description
1 polymer ?
#
loop_
_entity_poly.entity_id
_entity_poly.type
_entity_poly.pdbx_seq_one_letter_code
_entity_poly.pdbx_strand_id
1 'polypeptide(L)'
;MKKFDLDIEDEKEFSQDCANFLDMLKSIVSELRKNGIQQTILNITGGYKGLVPIFSLWGFVHEWVEVIYQHEKGKIIRVPALPLTWNFKLFDEFRSLLRRQEEITLEPPTKFRMLFEEKNGIWAKNPFGKFLEEVYIKERFKRFGHGARLMQKLPQDWQEDLENKLIPRWEYIWI
;
A
#
# COMPACT_ATOMS: atom_id res chain seq x y z
N MET A 1 10.18 13.20 17.11
CA MET A 1 9.34 12.92 15.93
C MET A 1 10.15 13.26 14.70
N LYS A 2 10.30 12.35 13.72
CA LYS A 2 11.06 12.65 12.49
C LYS A 2 10.34 13.77 11.74
N LYS A 3 11.05 14.84 11.36
CA LYS A 3 10.49 15.91 10.54
C LYS A 3 10.51 15.44 9.08
N PHE A 4 9.41 15.67 8.36
CA PHE A 4 9.30 15.43 6.93
C PHE A 4 9.32 16.82 6.29
N ASP A 5 10.30 17.10 5.44
CA ASP A 5 10.46 18.41 4.82
C ASP A 5 9.63 18.52 3.54
N LEU A 6 9.33 17.38 2.87
CA LEU A 6 8.40 17.31 1.74
C LEU A 6 8.72 18.31 0.63
N ASP A 7 10.01 18.55 0.41
CA ASP A 7 10.47 19.50 -0.60
C ASP A 7 10.12 18.99 -2.00
N ILE A 8 9.35 19.76 -2.75
CA ILE A 8 8.94 19.40 -4.12
C ILE A 8 10.01 19.72 -5.16
N GLU A 9 10.99 20.56 -4.82
CA GLU A 9 12.08 20.91 -5.73
C GLU A 9 13.15 19.80 -5.78
N ASP A 10 13.19 18.93 -4.76
CA ASP A 10 14.02 17.72 -4.74
C ASP A 10 13.13 16.46 -4.81
N GLU A 11 12.95 15.92 -6.02
CA GLU A 11 12.15 14.72 -6.29
C GLU A 11 12.58 13.51 -5.45
N LYS A 12 13.89 13.39 -5.17
CA LYS A 12 14.44 12.27 -4.39
C LYS A 12 14.10 12.43 -2.92
N GLU A 13 14.27 13.62 -2.37
CA GLU A 13 13.89 13.92 -0.99
C GLU A 13 12.37 13.76 -0.78
N PHE A 14 11.56 14.28 -1.72
CA PHE A 14 10.12 14.08 -1.72
C PHE A 14 9.72 12.60 -1.68
N SER A 15 10.32 11.79 -2.56
CA SER A 15 10.06 10.36 -2.65
C SER A 15 10.47 9.63 -1.37
N GLN A 16 11.60 10.02 -0.78
CA GLN A 16 12.10 9.47 0.46
C GLN A 16 11.18 9.78 1.65
N ASP A 17 10.69 11.01 1.74
CA ASP A 17 9.77 11.41 2.79
C ASP A 17 8.40 10.77 2.64
N CYS A 18 7.87 10.65 1.42
CA CYS A 18 6.65 9.90 1.14
C CYS A 18 6.77 8.46 1.64
N ALA A 19 7.86 7.77 1.30
CA ALA A 19 8.12 6.40 1.75
C ALA A 19 8.21 6.31 3.28
N ASN A 20 9.01 7.18 3.90
CA ASN A 20 9.18 7.22 5.36
C ASN A 20 7.84 7.46 6.09
N PHE A 21 6.98 8.33 5.53
CA PHE A 21 5.70 8.66 6.12
C PHE A 21 4.72 7.49 6.02
N LEU A 22 4.65 6.83 4.87
CA LEU A 22 3.81 5.65 4.68
C LEU A 22 4.25 4.47 5.56
N ASP A 23 5.56 4.29 5.75
CA ASP A 23 6.10 3.31 6.69
C ASP A 23 5.77 3.62 8.14
N MET A 24 5.84 4.90 8.52
CA MET A 24 5.42 5.35 9.84
C MET A 24 3.92 5.07 10.05
N LEU A 25 3.05 5.43 9.10
CA LEU A 25 1.61 5.15 9.17
C LEU A 25 1.34 3.64 9.30
N LYS A 26 2.00 2.83 8.46
CA LYS A 26 1.88 1.36 8.52
C LYS A 26 2.30 0.81 9.87
N SER A 27 3.37 1.32 10.45
CA SER A 27 3.87 0.90 11.75
C SER A 27 2.90 1.25 12.88
N ILE A 28 2.41 2.50 12.91
CA ILE A 28 1.42 2.97 13.88
C ILE A 28 0.15 2.13 13.80
N VAL A 29 -0.40 1.94 12.59
CA VAL A 29 -1.64 1.20 12.41
C VAL A 29 -1.46 -0.28 12.76
N SER A 30 -0.31 -0.88 12.45
CA SER A 30 0.01 -2.25 12.85
C SER A 30 0.07 -2.40 14.38
N GLU A 31 0.68 -1.44 15.07
CA GLU A 31 0.76 -1.42 16.54
C GLU A 31 -0.61 -1.26 17.19
N LEU A 32 -1.42 -0.32 16.72
CA LEU A 32 -2.79 -0.12 17.21
C LEU A 32 -3.61 -1.41 17.08
N ARG A 33 -3.47 -2.14 15.96
CA ARG A 33 -4.15 -3.42 15.77
C ARG A 33 -3.66 -4.52 16.71
N LYS A 34 -2.36 -4.59 16.99
CA LYS A 34 -1.82 -5.52 18.00
C LYS A 34 -2.41 -5.25 19.38
N ASN A 35 -2.76 -3.99 19.66
CA ASN A 35 -3.39 -3.57 20.91
C ASN A 35 -4.94 -3.72 20.89
N GLY A 36 -5.51 -4.41 19.90
CA GLY A 36 -6.94 -4.73 19.83
C GLY A 36 -7.82 -3.61 19.27
N ILE A 37 -7.25 -2.51 18.77
CA ILE A 37 -8.01 -1.44 18.14
C ILE A 37 -8.57 -1.91 16.79
N GLN A 38 -9.90 -1.90 16.69
CA GLN A 38 -10.63 -2.42 15.53
C GLN A 38 -10.72 -1.43 14.35
N GLN A 39 -10.65 -0.13 14.64
CA GLN A 39 -10.81 0.91 13.64
C GLN A 39 -9.88 2.09 13.93
N THR A 40 -9.20 2.57 12.90
CA THR A 40 -8.32 3.75 12.95
C THR A 40 -8.91 4.87 12.09
N ILE A 41 -8.92 6.09 12.61
CA ILE A 41 -9.39 7.27 11.89
C ILE A 41 -8.19 8.04 11.36
N LEU A 42 -8.11 8.22 10.04
CA LEU A 42 -7.13 9.06 9.35
C LEU A 42 -7.75 10.42 9.04
N ASN A 43 -7.32 11.44 9.77
CA ASN A 43 -7.77 12.81 9.55
C ASN A 43 -6.89 13.54 8.50
N ILE A 44 -7.49 13.89 7.36
CA ILE A 44 -6.83 14.56 6.23
C ILE A 44 -7.16 16.07 6.14
N THR A 45 -7.64 16.68 7.22
CA THR A 45 -8.03 18.10 7.25
C THR A 45 -6.88 19.04 6.91
N GLY A 46 -5.69 18.72 7.42
CA GLY A 46 -4.48 19.52 7.26
C GLY A 46 -3.34 18.71 6.65
N GLY A 47 -2.19 19.36 6.54
CA GLY A 47 -0.99 18.79 5.93
C GLY A 47 -0.75 19.34 4.52
N TYR A 48 0.31 18.83 3.90
CA TYR A 48 0.69 19.22 2.54
C TYR A 48 -0.34 18.72 1.53
N LYS A 49 -0.95 19.63 0.75
CA LYS A 49 -2.04 19.31 -0.19
C LYS A 49 -1.65 18.25 -1.22
N GLY A 50 -0.37 18.17 -1.60
CA GLY A 50 0.11 17.14 -2.53
C GLY A 50 0.14 15.73 -1.93
N LEU A 51 0.18 15.58 -0.61
CA LEU A 51 0.20 14.26 0.04
C LEU A 51 -1.18 13.77 0.48
N VAL A 52 -2.12 14.68 0.69
CA VAL A 52 -3.50 14.33 1.06
C VAL A 52 -4.08 13.24 0.15
N PRO A 53 -3.92 13.31 -1.20
CA PRO A 53 -4.35 12.23 -2.08
C PRO A 53 -3.66 10.89 -1.81
N ILE A 54 -2.33 10.89 -1.62
CA ILE A 54 -1.54 9.67 -1.35
C ILE A 54 -2.02 9.00 -0.06
N PHE A 55 -2.25 9.79 0.99
CA PHE A 55 -2.71 9.30 2.28
C PHE A 55 -4.15 8.80 2.24
N SER A 56 -5.01 9.49 1.48
CA SER A 56 -6.39 9.05 1.27
C SER A 56 -6.42 7.69 0.57
N LEU A 57 -5.62 7.52 -0.50
CA LEU A 57 -5.47 6.24 -1.20
C LEU A 57 -4.92 5.15 -0.29
N TRP A 58 -3.91 5.47 0.53
CA TRP A 58 -3.40 4.54 1.53
C TRP A 58 -4.49 4.12 2.52
N GLY A 59 -5.28 5.07 3.03
CA GLY A 59 -6.42 4.76 3.90
C GLY A 59 -7.43 3.84 3.21
N PHE A 60 -7.76 4.10 1.95
CA PHE A 60 -8.75 3.32 1.20
C PHE A 60 -8.32 1.87 0.90
N VAL A 61 -7.01 1.58 0.83
CA VAL A 61 -6.55 0.19 0.66
C VAL A 61 -6.56 -0.61 1.96
N HIS A 62 -6.82 0.01 3.11
CA HIS A 62 -6.89 -0.65 4.42
C HIS A 62 -8.31 -0.61 4.99
N GLU A 63 -8.97 -1.77 5.06
CA GLU A 63 -10.38 -1.90 5.44
C GLU A 63 -10.72 -1.34 6.85
N TRP A 64 -9.75 -1.31 7.75
CA TRP A 64 -9.89 -0.81 9.12
C TRP A 64 -9.52 0.66 9.28
N VAL A 65 -9.23 1.38 8.19
CA VAL A 65 -8.89 2.81 8.21
C VAL A 65 -10.05 3.63 7.62
N GLU A 66 -10.63 4.50 8.43
CA GLU A 66 -11.64 5.48 7.99
C GLU A 66 -10.98 6.82 7.70
N VAL A 67 -11.17 7.36 6.50
CA VAL A 67 -10.61 8.67 6.12
C VAL A 67 -11.65 9.77 6.36
N ILE A 68 -11.29 10.80 7.13
CA ILE A 68 -12.16 11.92 7.45
C ILE A 68 -11.52 13.27 7.13
N TYR A 69 -12.36 14.26 6.85
CA TYR A 69 -11.99 15.66 6.66
C TYR A 69 -12.87 16.54 7.55
N GLN A 70 -12.28 17.43 8.33
CA GLN A 70 -12.96 18.42 9.16
C GLN A 70 -13.02 19.74 8.40
N HIS A 71 -14.22 20.12 7.97
CA HIS A 71 -14.46 21.40 7.32
C HIS A 71 -14.27 22.54 8.32
N GLU A 72 -13.86 23.72 7.84
CA GLU A 72 -13.63 24.94 8.64
C GLU A 72 -14.84 25.37 9.50
N LYS A 73 -16.03 24.91 9.14
CA LYS A 73 -17.29 25.15 9.88
C LYS A 73 -17.52 24.14 11.03
N GLY A 74 -16.50 23.35 11.39
CA GLY A 74 -16.56 22.33 12.42
C GLY A 74 -17.24 21.02 12.01
N LYS A 75 -17.67 20.86 10.75
CA LYS A 75 -18.33 19.65 10.26
C LYS A 75 -17.30 18.58 9.91
N ILE A 76 -17.44 17.38 10.49
CA ILE A 76 -16.68 16.20 10.08
C ILE A 76 -17.37 15.57 8.87
N ILE A 77 -16.61 15.38 7.80
CA ILE A 77 -17.01 14.74 6.55
C ILE A 77 -16.25 13.42 6.45
N ARG A 78 -16.99 12.31 6.39
CA ARG A 78 -16.43 11.01 6.04
C ARG A 78 -16.16 11.00 4.56
N VAL A 79 -14.90 10.79 4.16
CA VAL A 79 -14.55 10.71 2.75
C VAL A 79 -15.06 9.37 2.23
N PRO A 80 -15.88 9.34 1.16
CA PRO A 80 -16.35 8.08 0.60
C PRO A 80 -15.16 7.21 0.19
N ALA A 81 -15.06 6.02 0.79
CA ALA A 81 -14.00 5.09 0.46
C ALA A 81 -14.25 4.49 -0.93
N LEU A 82 -13.23 4.56 -1.79
CA LEU A 82 -13.23 3.83 -3.05
C LEU A 82 -12.81 2.37 -2.76
N PRO A 83 -13.44 1.36 -3.40
CA PRO A 83 -13.04 -0.03 -3.23
C PRO A 83 -11.73 -0.28 -3.97
N LEU A 84 -10.62 0.14 -3.35
CA LEU A 84 -9.28 0.05 -3.90
C LEU A 84 -8.51 -1.10 -3.27
N THR A 85 -7.66 -1.73 -4.06
CA THR A 85 -6.73 -2.76 -3.60
C THR A 85 -5.43 -2.63 -4.37
N TRP A 86 -4.36 -3.19 -3.81
CA TRP A 86 -3.09 -3.28 -4.52
C TRP A 86 -3.25 -4.15 -5.77
N ASN A 87 -2.88 -3.61 -6.93
CA ASN A 87 -2.87 -4.37 -8.16
C ASN A 87 -1.61 -5.27 -8.25
N PHE A 88 -1.56 -6.33 -7.44
CA PHE A 88 -0.43 -7.26 -7.43
C PHE A 88 -0.27 -8.04 -8.72
N LYS A 89 -1.31 -8.13 -9.56
CA LYS A 89 -1.20 -8.72 -10.90
C LYS A 89 -0.21 -7.93 -11.76
N LEU A 90 -0.30 -6.60 -11.73
CA LEU A 90 0.64 -5.75 -12.43
C LEU A 90 2.08 -5.93 -11.88
N PHE A 91 2.25 -6.10 -10.57
CA PHE A 91 3.56 -6.40 -9.99
C PHE A 91 4.09 -7.78 -10.41
N ASP A 92 3.22 -8.77 -10.60
CA ASP A 92 3.61 -10.10 -11.09
C ASP A 92 4.05 -10.07 -12.56
N GLU A 93 3.32 -9.34 -13.41
CA GLU A 93 3.66 -9.17 -14.83
C GLU A 93 5.07 -8.59 -15.00
N PHE A 94 5.48 -7.70 -14.09
CA PHE A 94 6.79 -7.04 -14.09
C PHE A 94 7.71 -7.53 -12.96
N ARG A 95 7.48 -8.74 -12.44
CA ARG A 95 8.24 -9.28 -11.30
C ARG A 95 9.75 -9.36 -11.54
N SER A 96 10.18 -9.51 -12.79
CA SER A 96 11.60 -9.54 -13.16
C SER A 96 12.25 -8.18 -12.93
N LEU A 97 11.56 -7.11 -13.31
CA LEU A 97 11.98 -5.72 -13.10
C LEU A 97 11.92 -5.35 -11.61
N LEU A 98 10.90 -5.83 -10.90
CA LEU A 98 10.72 -5.51 -9.49
C LEU A 98 11.61 -6.31 -8.54
N ARG A 99 11.89 -7.61 -8.77
CA ARG A 99 12.57 -8.45 -7.76
C ARG A 99 14.06 -8.70 -7.99
N ARG A 100 14.58 -8.55 -9.21
CA ARG A 100 15.92 -9.06 -9.55
C ARG A 100 17.03 -8.03 -9.55
N GLN A 101 16.71 -6.75 -9.73
CA GLN A 101 17.72 -5.73 -9.99
C GLN A 101 17.44 -4.49 -9.15
N GLU A 102 18.41 -4.07 -8.34
CA GLU A 102 18.39 -2.73 -7.74
C GLU A 102 18.55 -1.66 -8.83
N GLU A 103 19.27 -2.02 -9.90
CA GLU A 103 19.63 -1.16 -11.02
C GLU A 103 19.34 -1.86 -12.36
N ILE A 104 18.63 -1.17 -13.25
CA ILE A 104 18.34 -1.64 -14.61
C ILE A 104 18.90 -0.64 -15.64
N THR A 105 19.46 -1.15 -16.73
CA THR A 105 19.98 -0.33 -17.83
C THR A 105 18.92 0.03 -18.87
N LEU A 106 17.81 -0.73 -18.88
CA LEU A 106 16.67 -0.47 -19.74
C LEU A 106 15.66 0.39 -18.99
N GLU A 107 15.09 1.36 -19.70
CA GLU A 107 14.08 2.22 -19.13
C GLU A 107 12.87 1.42 -18.61
N PRO A 108 12.40 1.66 -17.36
CA PRO A 108 11.20 1.03 -16.85
C PRO A 108 9.97 1.41 -17.68
N PRO A 109 8.97 0.52 -17.79
CA PRO A 109 7.69 0.87 -18.39
C PRO A 109 7.11 2.12 -17.72
N THR A 110 6.41 2.98 -18.48
CA THR A 110 5.90 4.28 -17.99
C THR A 110 5.11 4.16 -16.67
N LYS A 111 4.35 3.08 -16.50
CA LYS A 111 3.56 2.80 -15.28
C LYS A 111 4.41 2.56 -14.02
N PHE A 112 5.67 2.18 -14.19
CA PHE A 112 6.62 1.90 -13.11
C PHE A 112 7.71 2.96 -13.00
N ARG A 113 7.81 3.90 -13.95
CA ARG A 113 8.89 4.91 -13.96
C ARG A 113 8.98 5.67 -12.64
N MET A 114 7.83 5.99 -12.02
CA MET A 114 7.76 6.66 -10.71
C MET A 114 8.38 5.87 -9.53
N LEU A 115 8.76 4.60 -9.73
CA LEU A 115 9.40 3.76 -8.72
C LEU A 115 10.93 3.75 -8.85
N PHE A 116 11.47 4.43 -9.87
CA PHE A 116 12.90 4.44 -10.19
C PHE A 116 13.39 5.89 -10.35
N GLU A 117 14.68 6.08 -10.11
CA GLU A 117 15.46 7.29 -10.41
C GLU A 117 16.46 6.95 -11.53
N GLU A 118 16.59 7.82 -12.53
CA GLU A 118 17.59 7.68 -13.59
C GLU A 118 18.85 8.47 -13.26
N LYS A 119 20.01 7.82 -13.36
CA LYS A 119 21.34 8.43 -13.21
C LYS A 119 22.29 7.85 -14.25
N ASN A 120 22.71 8.67 -15.20
CA ASN A 120 23.69 8.30 -16.23
C ASN A 120 23.26 7.06 -17.05
N GLY A 121 21.98 6.95 -17.39
CA GLY A 121 21.41 5.81 -18.13
C GLY A 121 21.18 4.56 -17.29
N ILE A 122 21.41 4.62 -15.97
CA ILE A 122 21.13 3.54 -15.02
C ILE A 122 19.90 3.95 -14.20
N TRP A 123 18.89 3.08 -14.17
CA TRP A 123 17.67 3.28 -13.40
C TRP A 123 17.74 2.49 -12.11
N ALA A 124 17.77 3.18 -10.97
CA ALA A 124 17.79 2.57 -9.65
C ALA A 124 16.43 2.73 -8.97
N LYS A 125 15.96 1.73 -8.21
CA LYS A 125 14.71 1.90 -7.44
C LYS A 125 14.84 3.05 -6.44
N ASN A 126 13.89 3.98 -6.49
CA ASN A 126 13.79 5.04 -5.51
C ASN A 126 13.21 4.51 -4.18
N PRO A 127 13.24 5.28 -3.09
CA PRO A 127 12.73 4.83 -1.79
C PRO A 127 11.26 4.38 -1.81
N PHE A 128 10.42 5.06 -2.60
CA PHE A 128 9.01 4.70 -2.75
C PHE A 128 8.84 3.35 -3.50
N GLY A 129 9.65 3.09 -4.51
CA GLY A 129 9.73 1.81 -5.20
C GLY A 129 10.13 0.66 -4.26
N LYS A 130 11.12 0.89 -3.39
CA LYS A 130 11.52 -0.09 -2.36
C LYS A 130 10.39 -0.36 -1.36
N PHE A 131 9.70 0.68 -0.90
CA PHE A 131 8.52 0.53 -0.04
C PHE A 131 7.42 -0.33 -0.69
N LEU A 132 7.07 -0.04 -1.95
CA LEU A 132 6.04 -0.81 -2.66
C LEU A 132 6.46 -2.25 -2.95
N GLU A 133 7.75 -2.49 -3.23
CA GLU A 133 8.28 -3.84 -3.34
C GLU A 133 8.14 -4.60 -2.02
N GLU A 134 8.42 -3.98 -0.87
CA GLU A 134 8.20 -4.61 0.43
C GLU A 134 6.73 -4.94 0.69
N VAL A 135 5.83 -4.02 0.38
CA VAL A 135 4.38 -4.24 0.47
C VAL A 135 4.01 -5.44 -0.41
N TYR A 136 4.45 -5.46 -1.66
CA TYR A 136 4.23 -6.57 -2.57
C TYR A 136 4.81 -7.89 -2.02
N ILE A 137 6.05 -7.95 -1.52
CA ILE A 137 6.64 -9.18 -1.00
C ILE A 137 5.84 -9.71 0.20
N LYS A 138 5.42 -8.81 1.11
CA LYS A 138 4.67 -9.16 2.33
C LYS A 138 3.22 -9.54 2.04
N GLU A 139 2.61 -8.93 1.03
CA GLU A 139 1.15 -8.98 0.80
C GLU A 139 0.74 -9.60 -0.53
N ARG A 140 1.67 -9.96 -1.43
CA ARG A 140 1.38 -10.59 -2.75
C ARG A 140 0.46 -11.80 -2.67
N PHE A 141 0.48 -12.49 -1.54
CA PHE A 141 -0.30 -13.68 -1.27
C PHE A 141 -1.64 -13.35 -0.58
N LYS A 142 -1.81 -12.15 -0.05
CA LYS A 142 -3.09 -11.60 0.41
C LYS A 142 -3.85 -11.07 -0.81
N ARG A 143 -4.37 -11.95 -1.66
CA ARG A 143 -5.15 -11.53 -2.85
C ARG A 143 -6.64 -11.49 -2.57
N PHE A 144 -7.26 -10.40 -2.97
CA PHE A 144 -8.70 -10.19 -2.92
C PHE A 144 -9.41 -11.03 -3.98
N GLY A 145 -10.51 -11.70 -3.62
CA GLY A 145 -11.51 -12.20 -4.56
C GLY A 145 -11.43 -13.66 -5.02
N HIS A 146 -10.30 -14.37 -4.87
CA HIS A 146 -10.22 -15.79 -5.24
C HIS A 146 -10.04 -16.68 -4.01
N GLY A 147 -11.17 -17.03 -3.41
CA GLY A 147 -11.28 -17.83 -2.19
C GLY A 147 -12.56 -17.49 -1.44
N ALA A 148 -12.95 -16.21 -1.40
CA ALA A 148 -14.15 -15.73 -0.69
C ALA A 148 -15.45 -16.50 -1.06
N ARG A 149 -15.69 -16.80 -2.34
CA ARG A 149 -16.85 -17.60 -2.76
C ARG A 149 -16.77 -19.07 -2.32
N LEU A 150 -15.58 -19.63 -2.21
CA LEU A 150 -15.37 -21.00 -1.74
C LEU A 150 -15.45 -21.04 -0.20
N MET A 151 -14.86 -20.06 0.49
CA MET A 151 -14.97 -19.85 1.93
C MET A 151 -16.42 -19.76 2.39
N GLN A 152 -17.26 -18.99 1.70
CA GLN A 152 -18.70 -18.91 1.97
C GLN A 152 -19.44 -20.26 1.83
N LYS A 153 -18.86 -21.23 1.11
CA LYS A 153 -19.44 -22.56 0.91
C LYS A 153 -18.83 -23.62 1.83
N LEU A 154 -17.77 -23.29 2.57
CA LEU A 154 -17.11 -24.22 3.48
C LEU A 154 -17.75 -24.19 4.88
N PRO A 155 -17.71 -25.30 5.63
CA PRO A 155 -18.08 -25.33 7.04
C PRO A 155 -17.28 -24.32 7.88
N GLN A 156 -17.91 -23.74 8.91
CA GLN A 156 -17.37 -22.62 9.70
C GLN A 156 -16.05 -22.94 10.42
N ASP A 157 -15.91 -24.19 10.86
CA ASP A 157 -14.70 -24.78 11.44
C ASP A 157 -13.51 -24.82 10.46
N TRP A 158 -13.78 -24.95 9.16
CA TRP A 158 -12.75 -24.91 8.11
C TRP A 158 -12.43 -23.48 7.70
N GLN A 159 -13.39 -22.57 7.78
CA GLN A 159 -13.18 -21.16 7.47
C GLN A 159 -12.14 -20.55 8.41
N GLU A 160 -12.31 -20.74 9.72
CA GLU A 160 -11.38 -20.22 10.72
C GLU A 160 -9.98 -20.84 10.55
N ASP A 161 -9.89 -22.13 10.26
CA ASP A 161 -8.59 -22.80 10.10
C ASP A 161 -7.87 -22.37 8.81
N LEU A 162 -8.61 -22.11 7.72
CA LEU A 162 -8.06 -21.67 6.45
C LEU A 162 -7.66 -20.19 6.45
N GLU A 163 -8.47 -19.31 7.06
CA GLU A 163 -8.13 -17.89 7.28
C GLU A 163 -6.84 -17.74 8.08
N ASN A 164 -6.65 -18.60 9.07
CA ASN A 164 -5.47 -18.56 9.93
C ASN A 164 -4.24 -19.26 9.32
N LYS A 165 -4.41 -20.25 8.42
CA LYS A 165 -3.29 -21.11 7.99
C LYS A 165 -2.94 -21.09 6.49
N LEU A 166 -3.87 -20.89 5.54
CA LEU A 166 -3.64 -21.34 4.15
C LEU A 166 -4.24 -20.53 2.98
N ILE A 167 -5.07 -19.51 3.21
CA ILE A 167 -5.60 -18.67 2.12
C ILE A 167 -4.52 -18.02 1.21
N PRO A 168 -3.27 -17.74 1.63
CA PRO A 168 -2.32 -17.08 0.75
C PRO A 168 -1.80 -17.91 -0.46
N ARG A 169 -2.26 -19.15 -0.68
CA ARG A 169 -1.65 -20.09 -1.67
C ARG A 169 -2.60 -20.69 -2.72
N TRP A 170 -3.84 -20.24 -2.82
CA TRP A 170 -4.90 -20.97 -3.54
C TRP A 170 -4.95 -20.85 -5.06
N GLU A 171 -3.92 -20.26 -5.70
CA GLU A 171 -3.86 -20.12 -7.17
C GLU A 171 -3.55 -21.43 -7.95
N TYR A 172 -3.41 -22.58 -7.27
CA TYR A 172 -2.98 -23.84 -7.92
C TYR A 172 -3.98 -24.99 -7.84
N ILE A 173 -5.16 -24.82 -7.24
CA ILE A 173 -6.21 -25.85 -7.32
C ILE A 173 -7.09 -25.55 -8.53
N TRP A 174 -6.61 -25.99 -9.69
CA TRP A 174 -7.46 -26.23 -10.84
C TRP A 174 -8.19 -27.54 -10.58
N ILE A 175 -9.53 -27.50 -10.52
CA ILE A 175 -10.38 -28.68 -10.69
C ILE A 175 -10.87 -28.68 -12.12
#